data_AF-A0A846APM1-F1
#
_entry.id   AF-A0A846APM1-F1
#
_cell.length_a   1.000
_cell.length_b   1.000
_cell.length_c   1.000
_cell.angle_alpha   90.00
_cell.angle_beta   90.00
_cell.angle_gamma   90.00
#
_symmetry.space_group_name_H-M   'P 1'
#
loop_
_entity.id
_entity.type
_entity.pdbx_description
1 polymer ?
#
loop_
_entity_poly.entity_id
_entity_poly.type
_entity_poly.pdbx_seq_one_letter_code
_entity_poly.pdbx_strand_id
1 'polypeptide(L)'
;MQKIKIFSFFSGCGFLDLGFENIGFEVVFVNENFSPFMTAYRYAPQLLEISEPEYGYLEDDLVYLTGENGKTNLQELVKDAPRNSDFVGFIGRPPCPDFSVGGKNRRKNGENGKLSDAYIELICQQKSDFFVFEQDLRILLAKKLYIPLVL
;
A
#
# COMPACT_ATOMS: atom_id res chain seq x y z
N MET A 1 4.51 -3.77 23.95
CA MET A 1 4.32 -4.45 22.65
C MET A 1 4.97 -3.56 21.60
N GLN A 2 5.59 -4.11 20.56
CA GLN A 2 6.17 -3.25 19.52
C GLN A 2 5.06 -2.50 18.80
N LYS A 3 5.21 -1.19 18.61
CA LYS A 3 4.23 -0.36 17.91
C LYS A 3 4.61 -0.30 16.44
N ILE A 4 3.80 -0.90 15.57
CA ILE A 4 4.07 -0.99 14.14
C ILE A 4 3.04 -0.16 13.39
N LYS A 5 3.52 0.82 12.62
CA LYS A 5 2.68 1.66 11.76
C LYS A 5 2.70 1.14 10.34
N ILE A 6 1.54 1.13 9.68
CA ILE A 6 1.41 0.70 8.29
C ILE A 6 0.79 1.78 7.41
N PHE A 7 1.38 1.94 6.24
CA PHE A 7 0.84 2.71 5.12
C PHE A 7 0.21 1.71 4.15
N SER A 8 -1.09 1.83 3.93
CA SER A 8 -1.85 0.93 3.08
C SER A 8 -2.11 1.55 1.71
N PHE A 9 -1.87 0.77 0.66
CA PHE A 9 -1.98 1.17 -0.73
C PHE A 9 -2.84 0.17 -1.50
N PHE A 10 -3.69 0.64 -2.41
CA PHE A 10 -4.74 -0.21 -3.02
C PHE A 10 -5.59 -0.91 -1.97
N SER A 11 -6.06 -0.11 -1.00
CA SER A 11 -6.66 -0.61 0.24
C SER A 11 -8.03 -1.27 -0.01
N GLY A 12 -8.67 -0.96 -1.14
CA GLY A 12 -10.02 -1.41 -1.47
C GLY A 12 -10.99 -1.06 -0.34
N CYS A 13 -11.82 -2.02 0.06
CA CYS A 13 -12.74 -1.84 1.19
C CYS A 13 -12.09 -2.06 2.58
N GLY A 14 -10.77 -2.31 2.67
CA GLY A 14 -10.04 -2.36 3.93
C GLY A 14 -9.95 -3.72 4.64
N PHE A 15 -10.24 -4.84 3.97
CA PHE A 15 -10.16 -6.16 4.62
C PHE A 15 -8.75 -6.59 5.02
N LEU A 16 -7.74 -6.22 4.24
CA LEU A 16 -6.34 -6.51 4.57
C LEU A 16 -5.92 -5.73 5.82
N ASP A 17 -6.21 -4.43 5.81
CA ASP A 17 -5.98 -3.46 6.87
C ASP A 17 -6.64 -3.91 8.17
N LEU A 18 -7.92 -4.31 8.13
CA LEU A 18 -8.65 -4.86 9.27
C LEU A 18 -7.95 -6.09 9.87
N GLY A 19 -7.37 -6.95 9.03
CA GLY A 19 -6.59 -8.10 9.48
C GLY A 19 -5.35 -7.70 10.30
N PHE A 20 -4.65 -6.64 9.88
CA PHE A 20 -3.48 -6.11 10.57
C PHE A 20 -3.86 -5.36 11.85
N GLU A 21 -4.91 -4.54 11.82
CA GLU A 21 -5.48 -3.86 12.99
C GLU A 21 -5.86 -4.86 14.09
N ASN A 22 -6.53 -5.96 13.72
CA ASN A 22 -6.95 -7.01 14.67
C ASN A 22 -5.79 -7.72 15.39
N ILE A 23 -4.56 -7.64 14.85
CA ILE A 23 -3.36 -8.21 15.47
C ILE A 23 -2.43 -7.13 16.05
N GLY A 24 -2.88 -5.88 16.12
CA GLY A 24 -2.23 -4.78 16.85
C GLY A 24 -1.30 -3.89 16.03
N PHE A 25 -1.40 -3.89 14.71
CA PHE A 25 -0.74 -2.89 13.84
C PHE A 25 -1.64 -1.65 13.74
N GLU A 26 -1.04 -0.49 13.50
CA GLU A 26 -1.75 0.79 13.37
C GLU A 26 -1.69 1.28 11.92
N VAL A 27 -2.82 1.31 11.23
CA VAL A 27 -2.98 1.87 9.89
C VAL A 27 -2.99 3.38 10.01
N VAL A 28 -1.92 4.02 9.55
CA VAL A 28 -1.74 5.46 9.67
C VAL A 28 -1.97 6.21 8.37
N PHE A 29 -2.03 5.52 7.24
CA PHE A 29 -2.30 6.13 5.94
C PHE A 29 -3.00 5.11 5.03
N VAL A 30 -3.97 5.58 4.25
CA VAL A 30 -4.77 4.74 3.36
C VAL A 30 -4.84 5.38 1.97
N ASN A 31 -4.42 4.65 0.94
CA ASN A 31 -4.64 5.03 -0.46
C ASN A 31 -5.60 4.04 -1.15
N GLU A 32 -6.62 4.59 -1.80
CA GLU A 32 -7.56 3.85 -2.65
C GLU A 32 -8.19 4.81 -3.67
N ASN A 33 -8.02 4.54 -4.97
CA ASN A 33 -8.47 5.44 -6.04
C ASN A 33 -9.98 5.33 -6.32
N PHE A 34 -10.60 4.17 -6.07
CA PHE A 34 -12.01 3.96 -6.40
C PHE A 34 -12.93 4.43 -5.28
N SER A 35 -13.61 5.56 -5.52
CA SER A 35 -14.49 6.23 -4.55
C SER A 35 -15.48 5.31 -3.81
N PRO A 36 -16.18 4.36 -4.47
CA PRO A 36 -17.06 3.42 -3.76
C PRO A 36 -16.34 2.54 -2.73
N PHE A 37 -15.09 2.13 -3.00
CA PHE A 37 -14.29 1.38 -2.06
C PHE A 37 -13.78 2.26 -0.92
N MET A 38 -13.30 3.47 -1.22
CA MET A 38 -12.91 4.44 -0.19
C MET A 38 -14.09 4.78 0.74
N THR A 39 -15.29 4.95 0.19
CA THR A 39 -16.52 5.18 0.96
C THR A 39 -16.82 3.99 1.87
N ALA A 40 -16.74 2.77 1.34
CA ALA A 40 -16.94 1.57 2.13
C ALA A 40 -15.88 1.41 3.24
N TYR A 41 -14.61 1.70 2.92
CA TYR A 41 -13.49 1.67 3.88
C TYR A 41 -13.78 2.58 5.06
N ARG A 42 -14.13 3.86 4.81
CA ARG A 42 -14.39 4.86 5.85
C ARG A 42 -15.63 4.58 6.69
N TYR A 43 -16.49 3.66 6.26
CA TYR A 43 -17.65 3.24 7.04
C TYR A 43 -17.27 2.25 8.15
N ALA A 44 -16.19 1.46 7.98
CA ALA A 44 -15.78 0.45 8.95
C ALA A 44 -15.31 1.04 10.30
N PRO A 45 -14.49 2.11 10.37
CA PRO A 45 -14.12 2.76 11.64
C PRO A 45 -15.32 3.18 12.50
N GLN A 46 -16.41 3.63 11.86
CA GLN A 46 -17.63 4.07 12.55
C GLN A 46 -18.39 2.91 13.23
N LEU A 47 -18.21 1.68 12.74
CA LEU A 47 -18.92 0.50 13.23
C LEU A 47 -18.07 -0.35 14.18
N LEU A 48 -16.75 -0.32 14.03
CA LEU A 48 -15.82 -1.27 14.65
C LEU A 48 -14.92 -0.65 15.72
N GLU A 49 -15.15 0.62 16.08
CA GLU A 49 -14.33 1.37 17.06
C GLU A 49 -12.83 1.40 16.70
N ILE A 50 -12.52 1.33 15.40
CA ILE A 50 -11.16 1.45 14.87
C ILE A 50 -10.83 2.94 14.73
N SER A 51 -9.64 3.34 15.13
CA SER A 51 -9.18 4.72 15.00
C SER A 51 -9.03 5.12 13.54
N GLU A 52 -9.32 6.38 13.24
CA GLU A 52 -9.02 6.98 11.94
C GLU A 52 -7.50 7.01 11.68
N PRO A 53 -7.05 6.83 10.43
CA PRO A 53 -5.64 6.90 10.08
C PRO A 53 -5.03 8.28 10.41
N GLU A 54 -3.92 8.30 11.15
CA GLU A 54 -3.25 9.52 11.62
C GLU A 54 -2.88 10.50 10.49
N TYR A 55 -2.40 9.97 9.35
CA TYR A 55 -2.05 10.73 8.15
C TYR A 55 -3.17 10.77 7.10
N GLY A 56 -4.34 10.24 7.45
CA GLY A 56 -5.56 10.32 6.67
C GLY A 56 -5.60 9.40 5.43
N TYR A 57 -6.46 9.81 4.50
CA TYR A 57 -6.83 9.06 3.32
C TYR A 57 -6.43 9.80 2.05
N LEU A 58 -5.93 9.09 1.05
CA LEU A 58 -5.70 9.57 -0.31
C LEU A 58 -6.60 8.81 -1.30
N GLU A 59 -7.62 9.49 -1.81
CA GLU A 59 -8.47 9.01 -2.90
C GLU A 59 -7.92 9.49 -4.25
N ASP A 60 -6.85 8.86 -4.70
CA ASP A 60 -6.16 9.19 -5.96
C ASP A 60 -5.37 7.97 -6.47
N ASP A 61 -4.89 8.04 -7.70
CA ASP A 61 -4.03 7.04 -8.32
C ASP A 61 -2.66 6.98 -7.61
N LEU A 62 -2.17 5.77 -7.33
CA LEU A 62 -0.85 5.58 -6.73
C LEU A 62 0.28 6.25 -7.55
N VAL A 63 0.12 6.36 -8.87
CA VAL A 63 1.10 7.03 -9.75
C VAL A 63 1.35 8.48 -9.33
N TYR A 64 0.37 9.16 -8.72
CA TYR A 64 0.58 10.49 -8.14
C TYR A 64 1.69 10.48 -7.08
N LEU A 65 1.72 9.44 -6.24
CA LEU A 65 2.67 9.30 -5.14
C LEU A 65 4.10 8.96 -5.58
N THR A 66 4.32 8.53 -6.83
CA THR A 66 5.67 8.33 -7.37
C THR A 66 6.25 9.58 -8.04
N GLY A 67 5.40 10.56 -8.37
CA GLY A 67 5.81 11.86 -8.91
C GLY A 67 6.40 12.80 -7.83
N GLU A 68 7.19 13.79 -8.25
CA GLU A 68 7.99 14.66 -7.34
C GLU A 68 7.21 15.22 -6.13
N ASN A 69 6.01 15.76 -6.36
CA ASN A 69 5.20 16.35 -5.30
C ASN A 69 4.64 15.28 -4.35
N GLY A 70 3.98 14.25 -4.88
CA GLY A 70 3.39 13.17 -4.08
C GLY A 70 4.46 12.38 -3.32
N LYS A 71 5.59 12.12 -3.95
CA LYS A 71 6.77 11.49 -3.34
C LYS A 71 7.29 12.28 -2.15
N THR A 72 7.44 13.60 -2.29
CA THR A 72 7.94 14.46 -1.21
C THR A 72 6.97 14.47 -0.04
N ASN A 73 5.67 14.66 -0.32
CA ASN A 73 4.63 14.64 0.69
C ASN A 73 4.61 13.30 1.45
N LEU A 74 4.60 12.16 0.74
CA LEU A 74 4.63 10.85 1.37
C LEU A 74 5.92 10.63 2.18
N GLN A 75 7.06 11.10 1.67
CA GLN A 75 8.34 10.97 2.36
C GLN A 75 8.35 11.72 3.70
N GLU A 76 7.67 12.86 3.80
CA GLU A 76 7.52 13.58 5.07
C GLU A 76 6.71 12.76 6.08
N LEU A 77 5.59 12.16 5.65
CA LEU A 77 4.76 11.30 6.50
C LEU A 77 5.53 10.06 6.98
N VAL A 78 6.25 9.40 6.06
CA VAL A 78 7.05 8.20 6.37
C VAL A 78 8.22 8.53 7.31
N LYS A 79 8.79 9.74 7.25
CA LYS A 79 9.83 10.20 8.20
C LYS A 79 9.26 10.59 9.56
N ASP A 80 8.00 10.99 9.62
CA ASP A 80 7.33 11.33 10.88
C ASP A 80 6.87 10.07 11.64
N ALA A 81 6.39 9.04 10.94
CA ALA A 81 5.85 7.81 11.54
C ALA A 81 6.76 7.13 12.60
N PRO A 82 8.09 7.02 12.41
CA PRO A 82 9.00 6.41 13.39
C PRO A 82 9.11 7.15 14.73
N ARG A 83 8.67 8.42 14.83
CA ARG A 83 8.78 9.18 16.09
C ARG A 83 8.05 8.52 17.26
N ASN A 84 7.03 7.73 16.97
CA ASN A 84 6.22 7.01 17.95
C ASN A 84 5.95 5.55 17.53
N SER A 85 6.84 4.92 16.75
CA SER A 85 6.72 3.52 16.34
C SER A 85 8.09 2.84 16.20
N ASP A 86 8.12 1.52 16.35
CA ASP A 86 9.34 0.72 16.21
C ASP A 86 9.64 0.38 14.75
N PHE A 87 8.60 0.24 13.92
CA PHE A 87 8.69 -0.13 12.52
C PHE A 87 7.61 0.55 11.67
N VAL A 88 7.97 0.88 10.43
CA VAL A 88 7.05 1.38 9.41
C VAL A 88 6.98 0.37 8.27
N GLY A 89 5.77 -0.16 8.02
CA GLY A 89 5.49 -1.11 6.96
C GLY A 89 4.65 -0.53 5.85
N PHE A 90 4.88 -1.00 4.62
CA PHE A 90 3.98 -0.72 3.50
C PHE A 90 3.18 -1.97 3.19
N ILE A 91 1.87 -1.87 3.07
CA ILE A 91 1.03 -3.00 2.66
C ILE A 91 0.23 -2.62 1.43
N GLY A 92 -0.08 -3.59 0.57
CA GLY A 92 -0.96 -3.31 -0.55
C GLY A 92 -1.26 -4.50 -1.43
N ARG A 93 -2.33 -4.31 -2.21
CA ARG A 93 -2.88 -5.26 -3.18
C ARG A 93 -2.87 -4.65 -4.59
N PRO A 94 -1.70 -4.31 -5.14
CA PRO A 94 -1.65 -3.75 -6.49
C PRO A 94 -2.27 -4.73 -7.49
N PRO A 95 -2.98 -4.23 -8.52
CA PRO A 95 -3.63 -5.09 -9.49
C PRO A 95 -2.60 -5.97 -10.21
N CYS A 96 -2.98 -7.23 -10.42
CA CYS A 96 -2.13 -8.22 -11.08
C CYS A 96 -1.67 -7.69 -12.44
N PRO A 97 -0.35 -7.66 -12.73
CA PRO A 97 0.13 -7.26 -14.05
C PRO A 97 -0.57 -8.11 -15.10
N ASP A 98 -0.92 -7.53 -16.25
CA ASP A 98 -1.65 -8.23 -17.32
C ASP A 98 -0.85 -9.44 -17.87
N PHE A 99 -0.87 -10.56 -17.15
CA PHE A 99 -0.37 -11.86 -17.58
C PHE A 99 -1.57 -12.69 -18.06
N SER A 100 -2.40 -12.11 -18.94
CA SER A 100 -3.58 -12.84 -19.41
C SER A 100 -3.15 -13.96 -20.35
N VAL A 101 -3.32 -15.17 -19.86
CA VAL A 101 -3.41 -16.40 -20.63
C VAL A 101 -4.60 -16.26 -21.58
N GLY A 102 -4.36 -15.81 -22.83
CA GLY A 102 -5.39 -15.89 -23.90
C GLY A 102 -5.59 -14.67 -24.80
N GLY A 103 -4.87 -13.56 -24.67
CA GLY A 103 -5.10 -12.42 -25.58
C GLY A 103 -4.02 -11.36 -25.58
N LYS A 104 -3.15 -11.39 -26.59
CA LYS A 104 -2.16 -10.36 -26.97
C LYS A 104 -1.30 -9.83 -25.81
N ASN A 105 -0.11 -10.42 -25.66
CA ASN A 105 1.09 -9.98 -24.92
C ASN A 105 1.30 -8.45 -24.79
N ARG A 106 0.44 -7.74 -24.05
CA ARG A 106 0.72 -6.38 -23.57
C ARG A 106 1.43 -6.56 -22.25
N ARG A 107 2.76 -6.74 -22.35
CA ARG A 107 3.75 -6.81 -21.25
C ARG A 107 3.66 -5.55 -20.36
N LYS A 108 4.73 -5.20 -19.64
CA LYS A 108 5.03 -3.96 -18.88
C LYS A 108 4.35 -2.62 -19.29
N ASN A 109 3.81 -2.52 -20.50
CA ASN A 109 3.04 -1.40 -21.03
C ASN A 109 1.50 -1.48 -20.77
N GLY A 110 0.97 -2.58 -20.23
CA GLY A 110 -0.43 -2.70 -19.79
C GLY A 110 -0.69 -1.84 -18.55
N GLU A 111 -1.93 -1.36 -18.37
CA GLU A 111 -2.27 -0.42 -17.27
C GLU A 111 -2.06 -1.04 -15.89
N ASN A 112 -2.36 -2.33 -15.72
CA ASN A 112 -2.15 -3.04 -14.44
C ASN A 112 -0.67 -3.28 -14.14
N GLY A 113 0.15 -3.51 -15.17
CA GLY A 113 1.60 -3.62 -15.02
C GLY A 113 2.24 -2.33 -14.50
N LYS A 114 1.72 -1.17 -14.93
CA LYS A 114 2.18 0.14 -14.46
C LYS A 114 1.90 0.38 -12.98
N LEU A 115 0.76 -0.09 -12.47
CA LEU A 115 0.38 0.10 -11.07
C LEU A 115 1.20 -0.79 -10.12
N SER A 116 1.48 -2.03 -10.52
CA SER A 116 2.44 -2.89 -9.81
C SER A 116 3.85 -2.29 -9.81
N ASP A 117 4.32 -1.77 -10.95
CA ASP A 117 5.62 -1.08 -11.04
C ASP A 117 5.65 0.17 -10.16
N ALA A 118 4.58 0.97 -10.14
CA ALA A 118 4.46 2.16 -9.28
C ALA A 118 4.55 1.80 -7.79
N TYR A 119 3.96 0.69 -7.37
CA TYR A 119 4.07 0.23 -5.98
C TYR A 119 5.50 -0.17 -5.61
N ILE A 120 6.18 -0.90 -6.48
CA ILE A 120 7.59 -1.27 -6.30
C ILE A 120 8.47 -0.02 -6.26
N GLU A 121 8.22 0.94 -7.14
CA GLU A 121 8.93 2.22 -7.17
C GLU A 121 8.73 2.97 -5.85
N LEU A 122 7.49 3.07 -5.37
CA LEU A 122 7.16 3.72 -4.11
C LEU A 122 7.87 3.07 -2.92
N ILE A 123 7.91 1.73 -2.84
CA ILE A 123 8.69 1.01 -1.81
C ILE A 123 10.18 1.37 -1.91
N CYS A 124 10.74 1.39 -3.12
CA CYS A 124 12.15 1.73 -3.34
C CYS A 124 12.49 3.17 -2.97
N GLN A 125 11.59 4.12 -3.26
CA GLN A 125 11.76 5.54 -2.97
C GLN A 125 11.66 5.83 -1.47
N GLN A 126 10.70 5.23 -0.78
CA GLN A 126 10.38 5.55 0.62
C GLN A 126 11.11 4.68 1.64
N LYS A 127 11.60 3.51 1.24
CA LYS A 127 12.42 2.60 2.07
C LYS A 127 11.76 2.20 3.39
N SER A 128 10.53 1.69 3.34
CA SER A 128 9.87 1.09 4.51
C SER A 128 10.67 -0.09 5.09
N ASP A 129 10.48 -0.39 6.38
CA ASP A 129 11.20 -1.48 7.07
C ASP A 129 10.80 -2.87 6.56
N PHE A 130 9.54 -3.00 6.17
CA PHE A 130 8.98 -4.18 5.51
C PHE A 130 7.93 -3.77 4.50
N PHE A 131 7.57 -4.71 3.62
CA PHE A 131 6.39 -4.57 2.79
C PHE A 131 5.62 -5.88 2.64
N VAL A 132 4.33 -5.75 2.38
CA VAL A 132 3.42 -6.83 2.00
C VAL A 132 2.91 -6.56 0.60
N PHE A 133 3.18 -7.50 -0.30
CA PHE A 133 2.66 -7.49 -1.66
C PHE A 133 1.73 -8.69 -1.81
N GLU A 134 0.43 -8.44 -1.85
CA GLU A 134 -0.56 -9.49 -2.09
C GLU A 134 -1.01 -9.46 -3.56
N GLN A 135 -0.99 -10.63 -4.21
CA GLN A 135 -1.59 -10.85 -5.53
C GLN A 135 -2.33 -12.19 -5.53
N ASP A 136 -3.59 -12.18 -5.96
CA ASP A 136 -4.47 -13.34 -6.16
C ASP A 136 -4.43 -14.42 -5.06
N LEU A 137 -3.42 -15.31 -5.08
CA LEU A 137 -3.24 -16.44 -4.16
C LEU A 137 -1.82 -16.50 -3.57
N ARG A 138 -1.06 -15.39 -3.59
CA ARG A 138 0.31 -15.31 -3.07
C ARG A 138 0.50 -14.02 -2.27
N ILE A 139 0.96 -14.18 -1.03
CA ILE A 139 1.46 -13.09 -0.20
C ILE A 139 2.99 -13.15 -0.23
N LEU A 140 3.62 -12.10 -0.75
CA LEU A 140 5.06 -11.89 -0.65
C LEU A 140 5.35 -10.98 0.54
N LEU A 141 5.98 -11.56 1.56
CA LEU A 141 6.56 -10.84 2.68
C LEU A 141 8.07 -10.77 2.47
N ALA A 142 8.60 -9.55 2.34
CA ALA A 142 10.04 -9.34 2.30
C ALA A 142 10.46 -8.42 3.46
N LYS A 143 11.31 -8.94 4.33
CA LYS A 143 12.12 -8.12 5.24
C LYS A 143 13.45 -7.87 4.54
N LYS A 144 13.71 -6.61 4.17
CA LYS A 144 15.00 -6.13 3.66
C LYS A 144 15.70 -7.16 2.74
N LEU A 145 15.11 -7.44 1.59
CA LEU A 145 15.67 -8.32 0.57
C LEU A 145 16.00 -7.49 -0.69
N TYR A 146 17.28 -7.43 -1.03
CA TYR A 146 17.74 -6.95 -2.34
C TYR A 146 17.28 -7.98 -3.37
N ILE A 147 16.14 -7.72 -4.02
CA ILE A 147 15.69 -8.54 -5.15
C ILE A 147 16.25 -7.88 -6.41
N PRO A 148 17.28 -8.45 -7.07
CA PRO A 148 17.58 -8.05 -8.42
C PRO A 148 16.39 -8.46 -9.27
N LEU A 149 15.63 -7.48 -9.73
CA LEU A 149 14.55 -7.69 -10.69
C LEU A 149 15.21 -8.15 -11.99
N VAL A 150 15.34 -9.46 -12.19
CA VAL A 150 15.67 -10.01 -13.51
C VAL A 150 14.38 -9.98 -14.32
N LEU A 151 14.44 -9.18 -15.39
CA LEU A 151 13.40 -8.90 -16.38
C LEU A 151 12.83 -10.17 -17.05
#